data_AF-A0A2M7XYM1-F1
#
_entry.id   AF-A0A2M7XYM1-F1
#
_cell.length_a   1.000
_cell.length_b   1.000
_cell.length_c   1.000
_cell.angle_alpha   90.00
_cell.angle_beta   90.00
_cell.angle_gamma   90.00
#
_symmetry.space_group_name_H-M   'P 1'
#
loop_
_entity.id
_entity.type
_entity.pdbx_description
1 polymer ?
#
loop_
_entity_poly.entity_id
_entity_poly.type
_entity_poly.pdbx_seq_one_letter_code
_entity_poly.pdbx_strand_id
1 'polypeptide(L)'
;MFDFPYFWIGLIILTIPTLSFLLKFHLFISKFIKICAYFFCLATLNEFTALTLGHWKFTSPAYVGRMSFFGFIIPFEEFFFYFIIMSLAVMSYFEFFFDDRK
;
A
#
# COMPACT_ATOMS: atom_id res chain seq x y z
N MET A 1 -21.29 -0.73 -12.85
CA MET A 1 -20.34 -1.43 -11.94
C MET A 1 -19.00 -0.75 -12.18
N PHE A 2 -18.35 -0.19 -11.15
CA PHE A 2 -17.11 0.57 -11.36
C PHE A 2 -15.99 -0.39 -11.76
N ASP A 3 -15.34 -0.12 -12.89
CA ASP A 3 -14.14 -0.83 -13.30
C ASP A 3 -13.01 -0.51 -12.30
N PHE A 4 -12.21 -1.54 -11.96
CA PHE A 4 -11.07 -1.44 -11.04
C PHE A 4 -11.41 -0.90 -9.64
N PRO A 5 -12.35 -1.54 -8.90
CA PRO A 5 -12.78 -1.04 -7.59
C PRO A 5 -11.62 -0.94 -6.58
N TYR A 6 -10.66 -1.87 -6.63
CA TYR A 6 -9.49 -1.86 -5.75
C TYR A 6 -8.60 -0.64 -6.01
N PHE A 7 -8.44 -0.25 -7.27
CA PHE A 7 -7.70 0.94 -7.64
C PHE A 7 -8.35 2.22 -7.08
N TRP A 8 -9.66 2.38 -7.24
CA TRP A 8 -10.37 3.55 -6.73
C TRP A 8 -10.32 3.64 -5.20
N ILE A 9 -10.47 2.51 -4.50
CA ILE A 9 -10.33 2.45 -3.05
C ILE A 9 -8.92 2.85 -2.62
N GLY A 10 -7.89 2.25 -3.21
CA GLY A 10 -6.50 2.57 -2.91
C GLY A 10 -6.17 4.04 -3.17
N LEU A 11 -6.65 4.58 -4.28
CA LEU A 11 -6.41 5.97 -4.65
C LEU A 11 -7.09 6.96 -3.69
N ILE A 12 -8.40 6.79 -3.45
CA ILE A 12 -9.21 7.75 -2.70
C ILE A 12 -8.93 7.67 -1.20
N ILE A 13 -8.84 6.45 -0.66
CA ILE A 13 -8.74 6.25 0.79
C ILE A 13 -7.28 6.28 1.26
N LEU A 14 -6.35 5.75 0.46
CA LEU A 14 -4.95 5.63 0.87
C LEU A 14 -4.10 6.74 0.26
N THR A 15 -4.00 6.82 -1.07
CA THR A 15 -3.02 7.68 -1.73
C THR A 15 -3.32 9.17 -1.57
N ILE A 16 -4.54 9.64 -1.85
CA ILE A 16 -4.86 11.07 -1.80
C ILE A 16 -4.65 11.66 -0.40
N PRO A 17 -5.17 11.06 0.70
CA PRO A 17 -4.95 11.58 2.05
C PRO A 17 -3.47 11.56 2.46
N THR A 18 -2.75 10.48 2.14
CA THR A 18 -1.32 10.34 2.44
C THR A 18 -0.48 11.40 1.73
N LEU A 19 -0.69 11.59 0.42
CA LEU A 19 0.05 12.60 -0.34
C LEU A 19 -0.31 14.00 0.15
N SER A 20 -1.59 14.28 0.40
CA SER A 20 -2.01 15.57 0.93
C SER A 20 -1.35 15.88 2.28
N PHE A 21 -1.23 14.86 3.16
CA PHE A 21 -0.53 14.98 4.43
C PHE A 21 0.96 15.24 4.24
N LEU A 22 1.67 14.42 3.45
CA LEU A 22 3.12 14.52 3.29
C LEU A 22 3.57 15.78 2.54
N LEU A 23 2.76 16.26 1.58
CA LEU A 23 3.00 17.53 0.89
C LEU A 23 2.87 18.73 1.86
N LYS A 24 1.96 18.64 2.84
CA LYS A 24 1.78 19.67 3.87
C LYS A 24 2.82 19.58 4.99
N PHE A 25 3.18 18.37 5.38
CA PHE A 25 4.03 18.08 6.54
C PHE A 25 5.30 17.31 6.15
N HIS A 26 6.14 17.94 5.33
CA HIS A 26 7.36 17.35 4.76
C HIS A 26 8.37 16.79 5.79
N LEU A 27 8.34 17.29 7.03
CA LEU A 27 9.22 16.81 8.11
C LEU A 27 9.00 15.32 8.46
N PHE A 28 7.80 14.78 8.20
CA PHE A 28 7.49 13.37 8.47
C PHE A 28 8.03 12.41 7.41
N ILE A 29 8.37 12.90 6.22
CA ILE A 29 8.80 12.06 5.09
C ILE A 29 9.96 11.15 5.49
N SER A 30 10.98 11.68 6.17
CA SER A 30 12.15 10.89 6.56
C SER A 30 11.84 9.77 7.56
N LYS A 31 10.90 9.99 8.49
CA LYS A 31 10.43 8.98 9.45
C LYS A 31 9.59 7.93 8.73
N PHE A 32 8.68 8.38 7.87
CA PHE A 32 7.76 7.53 7.13
C PHE A 32 8.48 6.62 6.14
N ILE A 33 9.54 7.08 5.47
CA ILE A 33 10.36 6.24 4.59
C ILE A 33 10.98 5.07 5.36
N LYS A 34 11.48 5.29 6.59
CA LYS A 34 12.07 4.21 7.40
C LYS A 34 11.03 3.17 7.80
N ILE A 35 9.84 3.64 8.20
CA ILE A 35 8.71 2.78 8.56
C ILE A 35 8.24 2.00 7.32
N CYS A 36 8.07 2.68 6.19
CA CYS A 36 7.70 2.07 4.93
C CYS A 36 8.73 1.02 4.49
N ALA A 37 10.03 1.27 4.64
CA ALA A 37 11.05 0.28 4.30
C ALA A 37 10.93 -0.99 5.15
N TYR A 38 10.68 -0.86 6.46
CA TYR A 38 10.44 -2.01 7.33
C TYR A 38 9.18 -2.79 6.91
N PHE A 39 8.06 -2.10 6.75
CA PHE A 39 6.80 -2.74 6.38
C PHE A 39 6.79 -3.28 4.95
N PHE A 40 7.56 -2.68 4.04
CA PHE A 40 7.74 -3.18 2.68
C PHE A 40 8.42 -4.56 2.70
N CYS A 41 9.48 -4.73 3.50
CA CYS A 41 10.12 -6.03 3.69
C CYS A 41 9.14 -7.05 4.29
N LEU A 42 8.39 -6.65 5.31
CA LEU A 42 7.39 -7.51 5.93
C LEU A 42 6.28 -7.92 4.94
N ALA A 43 5.71 -6.97 4.20
CA ALA A 43 4.67 -7.20 3.19
C ALA A 43 5.18 -8.12 2.08
N THR A 44 6.42 -7.90 1.61
CA THR A 44 7.07 -8.74 0.61
C THR A 44 7.19 -10.20 1.08
N LEU A 45 7.69 -10.42 2.31
CA LEU A 45 7.82 -11.76 2.86
C LEU A 45 6.45 -12.41 3.07
N ASN A 46 5.49 -11.66 3.62
CA ASN A 46 4.14 -12.14 3.85
C ASN A 46 3.46 -12.55 2.54
N GLU A 47 3.51 -11.70 1.51
CA GLU A 47 2.93 -11.99 0.20
C GLU A 47 3.61 -13.21 -0.44
N PHE A 48 4.94 -13.27 -0.41
CA PHE A 48 5.67 -14.39 -0.97
C PHE A 48 5.31 -15.72 -0.28
N THR A 49 5.25 -15.72 1.06
CA THR A 49 4.83 -16.89 1.82
C THR A 49 3.38 -17.27 1.52
N ALA A 50 2.46 -16.30 1.49
CA ALA A 50 1.04 -16.53 1.22
C ALA A 50 0.82 -17.13 -0.18
N LEU A 51 1.53 -16.62 -1.19
CA LEU A 51 1.46 -17.15 -2.56
C LEU A 51 2.07 -18.54 -2.68
N THR A 52 3.20 -18.77 -2.01
CA THR A 52 3.88 -20.09 -2.01
C THR A 52 3.00 -21.16 -1.36
N LEU A 53 2.32 -20.82 -0.26
CA LEU A 53 1.41 -21.73 0.44
C LEU A 53 0.00 -21.77 -0.17
N GLY A 54 -0.29 -20.91 -1.14
CA GLY A 54 -1.59 -20.83 -1.80
C GLY A 54 -2.72 -20.29 -0.92
N HIS A 55 -2.40 -19.44 0.08
CA HIS A 55 -3.40 -18.80 0.95
C HIS A 55 -4.37 -17.91 0.17
N TRP A 56 -3.90 -17.24 -0.88
CA TRP A 56 -4.76 -16.54 -1.83
C TRP A 56 -4.16 -16.55 -3.24
N LYS A 57 -5.00 -16.20 -4.22
CA LYS A 57 -4.65 -16.11 -5.63
C LYS A 57 -5.34 -14.93 -6.28
N PHE A 58 -4.66 -14.27 -7.20
CA PHE A 58 -5.20 -13.15 -7.95
C PHE A 58 -5.80 -13.62 -9.29
N THR A 59 -7.07 -14.01 -9.26
CA THR A 59 -7.77 -14.53 -10.46
C THR A 59 -8.59 -13.48 -11.19
N SER A 60 -8.88 -12.34 -10.55
CA SER A 60 -9.71 -11.30 -11.14
C SER A 60 -9.05 -10.65 -12.38
N PRO A 61 -9.82 -10.32 -13.43
CA PRO A 61 -9.34 -9.49 -14.53
C PRO A 61 -9.42 -7.99 -14.21
N ALA A 62 -10.11 -7.59 -13.13
CA ALA A 62 -10.37 -6.19 -12.79
C ALA A 62 -9.19 -5.53 -12.03
N TYR A 63 -7.98 -5.73 -12.54
CA TYR A 63 -6.76 -5.05 -12.09
C TYR A 63 -6.19 -4.19 -13.21
N VAL A 64 -5.74 -2.99 -12.87
CA VAL A 64 -5.14 -2.00 -13.77
C VAL A 64 -3.87 -2.56 -14.41
N GLY A 65 -3.10 -3.35 -13.66
CA GLY A 65 -1.89 -3.97 -14.18
C GLY A 65 -1.54 -5.28 -13.48
N ARG A 66 -0.66 -6.05 -14.12
CA ARG A 66 -0.06 -7.26 -13.55
C ARG A 66 1.45 -7.16 -13.64
N MET A 67 2.14 -7.64 -12.63
CA MET A 67 3.61 -7.66 -12.57
C MET A 67 4.13 -9.00 -12.06
N SER A 68 5.36 -9.32 -12.44
CA SER A 68 6.07 -10.50 -11.93
C SER A 68 6.61 -10.24 -10.52
N PHE A 69 6.43 -11.20 -9.62
CA PHE A 69 6.88 -11.15 -8.23
C PHE A 69 7.39 -12.52 -7.79
N PHE A 70 8.71 -12.71 -7.74
CA PHE A 70 9.37 -13.98 -7.35
C PHE A 70 8.81 -15.24 -8.02
N GLY A 71 8.52 -15.17 -9.33
CA GLY A 71 7.94 -16.29 -10.10
C GLY A 71 6.42 -16.36 -10.07
N PHE A 72 5.76 -15.54 -9.27
CA PHE A 72 4.31 -15.35 -9.26
C PHE A 72 3.91 -14.12 -10.10
N ILE A 73 2.61 -14.02 -10.40
CA ILE A 73 2.00 -12.84 -11.00
C ILE A 73 1.07 -12.22 -9.97
N ILE A 74 1.32 -10.97 -9.63
CA ILE A 74 0.48 -10.19 -8.72
C ILE A 74 -0.07 -8.93 -9.43
N PRO A 75 -1.20 -8.38 -8.98
CA PRO A 75 -1.68 -7.09 -9.43
C PRO A 75 -0.68 -5.97 -9.09
N PHE A 76 -0.53 -5.01 -10.00
CA PHE A 76 0.28 -3.82 -9.73
C PHE A 76 -0.25 -3.06 -8.51
N GLU A 77 -1.58 -3.00 -8.37
CA GLU A 77 -2.24 -2.34 -7.25
C GLU A 77 -1.88 -2.98 -5.90
N GLU A 78 -1.65 -4.28 -5.86
CA GLU A 78 -1.23 -4.95 -4.62
C GLU A 78 0.15 -4.46 -4.19
N PHE A 79 1.10 -4.49 -5.12
CA PHE A 79 2.43 -3.97 -4.86
C PHE A 79 2.40 -2.49 -4.46
N PHE A 80 1.66 -1.65 -5.20
CA PHE A 80 1.65 -0.22 -4.92
C PHE A 80 0.89 0.13 -3.64
N PHE A 81 -0.36 -0.30 -3.50
CA PHE A 81 -1.18 0.08 -2.36
C PHE A 81 -0.80 -0.68 -1.09
N TYR A 82 -0.64 -2.00 -1.15
CA TYR A 82 -0.39 -2.78 0.06
C TYR A 82 1.07 -2.69 0.53
N PHE A 83 2.06 -2.78 -0.36
CA PHE A 83 3.46 -2.84 0.08
C PHE A 83 4.02 -1.45 0.43
N ILE A 84 3.53 -0.42 -0.25
CA ILE A 84 4.09 0.93 -0.14
C ILE A 84 3.09 1.85 0.57
N ILE A 85 1.97 2.16 -0.08
CA ILE A 85 1.09 3.24 0.37
C ILE A 85 0.42 2.92 1.70
N MET A 86 0.07 1.67 2.00
CA MET A 86 -0.67 1.28 3.21
C MET A 86 0.04 1.75 4.48
N SER A 87 1.34 1.48 4.60
CA SER A 87 2.12 1.90 5.77
C SER A 87 2.16 3.43 5.93
N LEU A 88 2.37 4.16 4.83
CA LEU A 88 2.38 5.62 4.80
C LEU A 88 1.00 6.20 5.13
N ALA A 89 -0.06 5.57 4.65
CA ALA A 89 -1.43 5.96 4.92
C ALA A 89 -1.76 5.77 6.38
N VAL A 90 -1.57 4.58 6.94
CA VAL A 90 -1.81 4.29 8.35
C VAL A 90 -1.11 5.34 9.22
N MET A 91 0.18 5.60 8.99
CA MET A 91 0.91 6.62 9.73
C MET A 91 0.33 8.03 9.54
N SER A 92 -0.05 8.42 8.31
CA SER A 92 -0.67 9.73 8.05
C SER A 92 -2.00 9.88 8.81
N TYR A 93 -2.82 8.83 8.85
CA TYR A 93 -4.08 8.84 9.59
C TYR A 93 -3.83 8.91 11.10
N PHE A 94 -2.89 8.15 11.64
CA PHE A 94 -2.53 8.22 13.06
C PHE A 94 -2.02 9.61 13.46
N GLU A 95 -1.07 10.17 12.72
CA GLU A 95 -0.49 11.49 12.99
C GLU A 95 -1.52 12.62 12.86
N PHE A 96 -2.43 12.51 11.89
CA PHE A 96 -3.42 13.56 11.64
C PHE A 96 -4.61 13.51 12.60
N PHE A 97 -5.11 12.33 12.95
CA PHE A 97 -6.34 12.18 13.73
C PHE A 97 -6.11 11.82 15.20
N PHE A 98 -5.04 11.10 15.52
CA PHE A 98 -4.82 10.59 16.87
C PHE A 98 -3.78 11.41 17.63
N ASP A 99 -2.66 11.72 16.98
CA ASP A 99 -1.55 12.41 17.64
C ASP A 99 -1.79 13.92 17.74
N ASP A 100 -2.77 14.49 17.02
CA ASP A 100 -3.02 15.94 16.94
C ASP A 100 -1.75 16.79 16.71
N ARG A 101 -0.69 16.16 16.18
CA ARG A 101 0.69 16.67 16.04
C ARG A 101 1.39 16.99 17.37
N LYS A 102 1.18 16.19 18.42
CA LYS A 102 1.74 16.41 19.78
C LYS A 102 2.52 15.22 20.34
#